data_AF-A0A420Q3R7-F1
#
_entry.id   AF-A0A420Q3R7-F1
#
_cell.length_a   1.000
_cell.length_b   1.000
_cell.length_c   1.000
_cell.angle_alpha   90.00
_cell.angle_beta   90.00
_cell.angle_gamma   90.00
#
_symmetry.space_group_name_H-M   'P 1'
#
loop_
_entity.id
_entity.type
_entity.pdbx_description
1 polymer ?
#
loop_
_entity_poly.entity_id
_entity_poly.type
_entity_poly.pdbx_seq_one_letter_code
_entity_poly.pdbx_strand_id
1 'polypeptide(L)'
;MLWVTQSYYMSGRDTYFDRVLIPGLGKGRFNNLRSLYIQWGGQNKDSGRGDDHFVIMPECLAAICDLTSLEQLGLRCDERVPRFRSYEDYTEDTFPIWLIDHRNLQAHLQSLKNLKMLAIRGDAYPPRMNEMFGHNSYYRQDMANAEDFQTARDHPELAPFVQRGGDSKLYWEHAHLYRMLEYARSYRKVLPKLEWILCGRRPMKFVENDQGVVQPHPIGRRQDESKTFIGRVFGLATEIETAHEKD
;
A
#
# COMPACT_ATOMS: atom_id res chain seq x y z
N MET A 1 -5.48 -0.33 -19.99
CA MET A 1 -4.70 -0.16 -18.75
C MET A 1 -3.71 0.98 -18.97
N LEU A 2 -3.43 1.79 -17.95
CA LEU A 2 -2.42 2.85 -18.01
C LEU A 2 -1.47 2.72 -16.82
N TRP A 3 -0.16 2.65 -17.11
CA TRP A 3 0.89 2.78 -16.09
C TRP A 3 1.56 4.13 -16.27
N VAL A 4 1.52 4.94 -15.21
CA VAL A 4 2.25 6.19 -15.12
C VAL A 4 3.33 6.10 -14.04
N THR A 5 4.59 6.34 -14.38
CA THR A 5 5.70 6.27 -13.43
C THR A 5 6.61 7.49 -13.51
N GLN A 6 7.07 7.94 -12.35
CA GLN A 6 8.16 8.88 -12.19
C GLN A 6 9.36 8.14 -11.61
N SER A 7 10.29 7.75 -12.49
CA SER A 7 11.44 6.89 -12.12
C SER A 7 12.64 7.65 -11.53
N TYR A 8 12.65 8.98 -11.64
CA TYR A 8 13.79 9.81 -11.25
C TYR A 8 13.52 10.58 -9.96
N TYR A 9 14.57 10.64 -9.13
CA TYR A 9 14.67 11.59 -8.02
C TYR A 9 14.43 13.00 -8.53
N MET A 10 13.41 13.67 -7.99
CA MET A 10 13.23 15.10 -8.21
C MET A 10 13.25 15.79 -6.86
N SER A 11 14.18 16.74 -6.69
CA SER A 11 14.18 17.63 -5.55
C SER A 11 13.05 18.65 -5.71
N GLY A 12 12.28 18.85 -4.64
CA GLY A 12 11.19 19.81 -4.57
C GLY A 12 9.81 19.17 -4.42
N ARG A 13 8.97 19.83 -3.63
CA ARG A 13 7.52 19.62 -3.73
C ARG A 13 7.11 20.08 -5.13
N ASP A 14 6.15 19.39 -5.74
CA ASP A 14 5.40 19.92 -6.89
C ASP A 14 6.11 19.79 -8.27
N THR A 15 6.30 18.54 -8.72
CA THR A 15 6.96 18.20 -9.99
C THR A 15 6.03 18.36 -11.20
N TYR A 16 6.54 18.35 -12.44
CA TYR A 16 5.69 18.34 -13.66
C TYR A 16 4.70 17.16 -13.65
N PHE A 17 5.11 16.04 -13.04
CA PHE A 17 4.28 14.87 -12.84
C PHE A 17 3.00 15.22 -12.05
N ASP A 18 3.16 15.94 -10.93
CA ASP A 18 2.07 16.34 -10.05
C ASP A 18 1.27 17.54 -10.59
N ARG A 19 1.93 18.48 -11.30
CA ARG A 19 1.27 19.70 -11.83
C ARG A 19 0.47 19.46 -13.10
N VAL A 20 0.96 18.56 -13.95
CA VAL A 20 0.49 18.50 -15.34
C VAL A 20 0.08 17.09 -15.71
N LEU A 21 0.91 16.09 -15.46
CA LEU A 21 0.67 14.74 -15.96
C LEU A 21 -0.53 14.09 -15.27
N ILE A 22 -0.50 13.97 -13.94
CA ILE A 22 -1.59 13.33 -13.19
C ILE A 22 -2.89 14.16 -13.27
N PRO A 23 -2.89 15.49 -13.07
CA PRO A 23 -4.10 16.30 -13.29
C PRO A 23 -4.63 16.22 -14.71
N GLY A 24 -3.76 15.99 -15.70
CA GLY A 24 -4.14 15.80 -17.09
C GLY A 24 -4.98 14.54 -17.34
N LEU A 25 -4.89 13.53 -16.48
CA LEU A 25 -5.67 12.29 -16.61
C LEU A 25 -7.18 12.55 -16.43
N GLY A 26 -7.56 13.45 -15.53
CA GLY A 26 -8.95 13.79 -15.21
C GLY A 26 -9.69 14.61 -16.28
N LYS A 27 -9.02 15.05 -17.34
CA LYS A 27 -9.59 15.96 -18.37
C LYS A 27 -10.48 15.26 -19.41
N GLY A 28 -11.20 14.22 -19.02
CA GLY A 28 -12.20 13.54 -19.85
C GLY A 28 -11.66 12.65 -20.98
N ARG A 29 -10.32 12.51 -21.12
CA ARG A 29 -9.70 11.71 -22.20
C ARG A 29 -9.61 10.21 -21.88
N PHE A 30 -9.73 9.85 -20.60
CA PHE A 30 -9.54 8.49 -20.11
C PHE A 30 -10.83 7.91 -19.49
N ASN A 31 -12.00 8.32 -19.96
CA ASN A 31 -13.31 7.94 -19.39
C ASN A 31 -13.64 6.43 -19.47
N ASN A 32 -12.87 5.66 -20.24
CA ASN A 32 -13.00 4.20 -20.35
C ASN A 32 -11.87 3.46 -19.64
N LEU A 33 -10.99 4.17 -18.91
CA LEU A 33 -9.85 3.58 -18.24
C LEU A 33 -10.34 2.71 -17.07
N ARG A 34 -10.04 1.42 -17.14
CA ARG A 34 -10.41 0.43 -16.10
C ARG A 34 -9.31 0.15 -15.10
N SER A 35 -8.06 0.36 -15.47
CA SER A 35 -6.90 0.03 -14.63
C SER A 35 -5.84 1.11 -14.75
N LEU A 36 -5.44 1.65 -13.61
CA LEU A 36 -4.47 2.72 -13.45
C LEU A 36 -3.47 2.34 -12.36
N TYR A 37 -2.18 2.41 -12.67
CA TYR A 37 -1.12 2.29 -11.69
C TYR A 37 -0.24 3.55 -11.75
N ILE A 38 -0.10 4.24 -10.62
CA ILE A 38 0.73 5.45 -10.50
C ILE A 38 1.86 5.17 -9.51
N GLN A 39 3.08 5.44 -9.96
CA GLN A 39 4.27 5.41 -9.12
C GLN A 39 4.93 6.78 -9.09
N TRP A 40 5.01 7.36 -7.91
CA TRP A 40 5.81 8.55 -7.64
C TRP A 40 7.24 8.16 -7.27
N GLY A 41 8.20 9.00 -7.68
CA GLY A 41 9.55 8.94 -7.17
C GLY A 41 9.59 9.52 -5.74
N GLY A 42 10.41 8.93 -4.87
CA GLY A 42 10.54 9.37 -3.48
C GLY A 42 11.01 10.82 -3.39
N GLN A 43 10.40 11.59 -2.49
CA GLN A 43 10.85 12.95 -2.18
C GLN A 43 12.09 12.90 -1.29
N ASN A 44 13.01 13.82 -1.53
CA ASN A 44 14.30 13.90 -0.87
C ASN A 44 14.16 14.15 0.65
N LYS A 45 15.07 13.57 1.45
CA LYS A 45 15.28 13.85 2.89
C LYS A 45 15.81 15.26 3.17
N ASP A 46 16.02 16.07 2.14
CA ASP A 46 16.64 17.40 2.24
C ASP A 46 15.68 18.53 2.64
N SER A 47 14.44 18.22 3.07
CA SER A 47 13.58 19.20 3.76
C SER A 47 13.73 19.24 5.28
N GLY A 48 14.72 18.55 5.87
CA GLY A 48 15.35 18.92 7.14
C GLY A 48 14.42 19.22 8.33
N ARG A 49 13.22 18.64 8.39
CA ARG A 49 12.29 18.76 9.53
C ARG A 49 11.49 17.47 9.65
N GLY A 50 11.16 17.09 10.88
CA GLY A 50 10.54 15.81 11.27
C GLY A 50 9.15 15.50 10.70
N ASP A 51 8.75 16.11 9.58
CA ASP A 51 7.46 15.99 8.90
C ASP A 51 7.59 15.50 7.45
N ASP A 52 8.70 14.86 7.07
CA ASP A 52 8.93 14.38 5.71
C ASP A 52 8.03 13.16 5.39
N HIS A 53 6.78 13.42 5.03
CA HIS A 53 5.84 12.44 4.50
C HIS A 53 5.43 12.84 3.07
N PHE A 54 5.50 11.91 2.12
CA PHE A 54 5.02 12.13 0.77
C PHE A 54 3.49 12.23 0.78
N VAL A 55 2.97 13.39 0.39
CA VAL A 55 1.53 13.66 0.25
C VAL A 55 1.19 13.75 -1.23
N ILE A 56 0.20 12.96 -1.67
CA ILE A 56 -0.37 13.12 -3.01
C ILE A 56 -1.10 14.46 -3.05
N MET A 57 -0.77 15.31 -4.03
CA MET A 57 -1.40 16.63 -4.15
C MET A 57 -2.92 16.49 -4.35
N PRO A 58 -3.74 17.37 -3.75
CA PRO A 58 -5.20 17.31 -3.88
C PRO A 58 -5.69 17.28 -5.33
N GLU A 59 -5.03 18.02 -6.23
CA GLU A 59 -5.36 18.08 -7.66
C GLU A 59 -5.12 16.74 -8.35
N CYS A 60 -4.08 16.01 -7.93
CA CYS A 60 -3.81 14.66 -8.41
C CYS A 60 -4.88 13.69 -7.94
N LEU A 61 -5.25 13.75 -6.65
CA LEU A 61 -6.32 12.92 -6.10
C LEU A 61 -7.66 13.20 -6.79
N ALA A 62 -8.01 14.47 -6.98
CA ALA A 62 -9.23 14.87 -7.69
C ALA A 62 -9.24 14.29 -9.12
N ALA A 63 -8.16 14.45 -9.87
CA ALA A 63 -8.07 13.92 -11.23
C ALA A 63 -8.16 12.38 -11.30
N ILE A 64 -7.58 11.66 -10.33
CA ILE A 64 -7.76 10.21 -10.22
C ILE A 64 -9.23 9.87 -9.93
N CYS A 65 -9.88 10.64 -9.06
CA CYS A 65 -11.26 10.45 -8.64
C CYS A 65 -12.29 10.76 -9.73
N ASP A 66 -11.93 11.56 -10.74
CA ASP A 66 -12.75 11.83 -11.92
C ASP A 66 -12.81 10.63 -12.88
N LEU A 67 -11.89 9.68 -12.76
CA LEU A 67 -11.84 8.46 -13.58
C LEU A 67 -12.82 7.40 -13.05
N THR A 68 -14.12 7.72 -13.05
CA THR A 68 -15.20 6.90 -12.48
C THR A 68 -15.37 5.50 -13.09
N SER A 69 -14.76 5.25 -14.26
CA SER A 69 -14.71 3.93 -14.89
C SER A 69 -13.70 2.98 -14.26
N LEU A 70 -12.81 3.46 -13.38
CA LEU A 70 -11.74 2.65 -12.79
C LEU A 70 -12.31 1.48 -11.98
N GLU A 71 -11.75 0.30 -12.27
CA GLU A 71 -11.97 -0.95 -11.55
C GLU A 71 -10.71 -1.35 -10.76
N GLN A 72 -9.52 -0.91 -11.18
CA GLN A 72 -8.25 -1.21 -10.54
C GLN A 72 -7.42 0.06 -10.37
N LEU A 73 -6.94 0.31 -9.15
CA LEU A 73 -6.08 1.44 -8.83
C LEU A 73 -4.87 0.95 -8.02
N GLY A 74 -3.67 1.23 -8.52
CA GLY A 74 -2.42 1.03 -7.81
C GLY A 74 -1.73 2.35 -7.55
N LEU A 75 -1.31 2.57 -6.31
CA LEU A 75 -0.57 3.74 -5.87
C LEU A 75 0.72 3.27 -5.20
N ARG A 76 1.84 3.88 -5.60
CA ARG A 76 3.15 3.62 -4.99
C ARG A 76 3.94 4.91 -4.85
N CYS A 77 4.62 5.06 -3.72
CA CYS A 77 5.73 5.98 -3.58
C CYS A 77 7.01 5.17 -3.39
N ASP A 78 8.02 5.39 -4.22
CA ASP A 78 9.28 4.66 -4.18
C ASP A 78 10.38 5.46 -3.47
N GLU A 79 10.74 5.10 -2.24
CA GLU A 79 11.96 5.66 -1.62
C GLU A 79 13.18 4.92 -2.15
N ARG A 80 13.86 5.49 -3.16
CA ARG A 80 15.24 5.09 -3.39
C ARG A 80 16.11 5.76 -2.33
N VAL A 81 16.50 5.02 -1.30
CA VAL A 81 17.54 5.52 -0.39
C VAL A 81 18.87 5.46 -1.12
N PRO A 82 19.71 6.50 -1.16
CA PRO A 82 21.06 6.41 -1.70
C PRO A 82 22.05 5.66 -0.79
N ARG A 83 21.57 5.00 0.29
CA ARG A 83 22.40 4.35 1.32
C ARG A 83 22.53 2.84 1.09
N PHE A 84 22.81 2.43 -0.13
CA PHE A 84 23.26 1.06 -0.37
C PHE A 84 24.79 1.05 -0.49
N ARG A 85 25.43 0.03 0.11
CA ARG A 85 26.88 -0.18 -0.06
C ARG A 85 27.19 -0.79 -1.44
N SER A 86 26.21 -1.43 -2.08
CA SER A 86 26.25 -1.90 -3.47
C SER A 86 24.85 -1.85 -4.11
N TYR A 87 24.79 -1.77 -5.44
CA TYR A 87 23.53 -1.83 -6.21
C TYR A 87 22.80 -3.18 -6.06
N GLU A 88 23.51 -4.23 -5.62
CA GLU A 88 23.00 -5.60 -5.48
C GLU A 88 22.15 -5.79 -4.21
N ASP A 89 22.30 -4.92 -3.20
CA ASP A 89 21.51 -4.94 -1.96
C ASP A 89 20.15 -4.22 -2.11
N TYR A 90 19.92 -3.52 -3.22
CA TYR A 90 18.66 -2.84 -3.51
C TYR A 90 17.62 -3.86 -3.98
N THR A 91 16.65 -4.17 -3.14
CA THR A 91 15.37 -4.71 -3.62
C THR A 91 14.34 -3.58 -3.63
N GLU A 92 13.49 -3.52 -4.66
CA GLU A 92 12.37 -2.57 -4.73
C GLU A 92 11.42 -2.61 -3.51
N ASP A 93 11.54 -3.64 -2.67
CA ASP A 93 10.67 -3.90 -1.52
C ASP A 93 11.35 -3.62 -0.17
N THR A 94 12.60 -3.12 -0.18
CA THR A 94 13.43 -3.18 1.04
C THR A 94 12.89 -2.32 2.19
N PHE A 95 12.28 -1.15 1.92
CA PHE A 95 11.75 -0.28 2.99
C PHE A 95 10.51 0.54 2.55
N PRO A 96 9.28 0.00 2.66
CA PRO A 96 8.06 0.79 2.69
C PRO A 96 8.15 1.86 3.79
N ILE A 97 8.24 3.11 3.38
CA ILE A 97 8.28 4.28 4.28
C ILE A 97 7.15 5.27 4.01
N TRP A 98 6.22 4.94 3.11
CA TRP A 98 5.16 5.87 2.74
C TRP A 98 4.13 5.94 3.86
N LEU A 99 4.31 6.92 4.76
CA LEU A 99 3.32 7.25 5.78
C LEU A 99 2.15 7.98 5.12
N ILE A 100 1.27 7.21 4.50
CA ILE A 100 0.10 7.73 3.80
C ILE A 100 -1.03 8.03 4.79
N ASP A 101 -1.68 9.18 4.62
CA ASP A 101 -2.96 9.45 5.27
C ASP A 101 -4.08 8.64 4.59
N HIS A 102 -4.31 7.42 5.08
CA HIS A 102 -5.39 6.57 4.56
C HIS A 102 -6.78 7.20 4.76
N ARG A 103 -7.00 8.06 5.76
CA ARG A 103 -8.31 8.69 5.97
C ARG A 103 -8.56 9.71 4.86
N ASN A 104 -7.57 10.55 4.55
CA ASN A 104 -7.65 11.48 3.44
C ASN A 104 -7.84 10.74 2.11
N LEU A 105 -7.09 9.64 1.89
CA LEU A 105 -7.24 8.84 0.68
C LEU A 105 -8.65 8.24 0.57
N GLN A 106 -9.20 7.68 1.65
CA GLN A 106 -10.59 7.16 1.68
C GLN A 106 -11.62 8.22 1.34
N ALA A 107 -11.47 9.43 1.91
CA ALA A 107 -12.40 10.54 1.66
C ALA A 107 -12.44 10.96 0.19
N HIS A 108 -11.34 10.79 -0.55
CA HIS A 108 -11.29 11.05 -1.99
C HIS A 108 -11.77 9.85 -2.80
N LEU A 109 -11.19 8.66 -2.57
CA LEU A 109 -11.46 7.47 -3.37
C LEU A 109 -12.91 6.98 -3.28
N GLN A 110 -13.68 7.40 -2.28
CA GLN A 110 -15.11 7.05 -2.18
C GLN A 110 -15.93 7.38 -3.43
N SER A 111 -15.49 8.29 -4.32
CA SER A 111 -16.16 8.57 -5.60
C SER A 111 -16.03 7.42 -6.60
N LEU A 112 -15.00 6.58 -6.48
CA LEU A 112 -14.69 5.48 -7.40
C LEU A 112 -15.55 4.24 -7.09
N LYS A 113 -16.87 4.35 -7.32
CA LYS A 113 -17.86 3.31 -6.98
C LYS A 113 -17.67 1.99 -7.74
N ASN A 114 -16.89 2.00 -8.82
CA ASN A 114 -16.58 0.81 -9.62
C ASN A 114 -15.27 0.13 -9.21
N LEU A 115 -14.52 0.68 -8.25
CA LEU A 115 -13.23 0.15 -7.86
C LEU A 115 -13.39 -1.22 -7.19
N LYS A 116 -12.82 -2.24 -7.83
CA LYS A 116 -12.77 -3.63 -7.37
C LYS A 116 -11.44 -3.96 -6.73
N MET A 117 -10.36 -3.31 -7.15
CA MET A 117 -9.01 -3.59 -6.65
C MET A 117 -8.28 -2.30 -6.30
N LEU A 118 -7.76 -2.23 -5.09
CA LEU A 118 -6.92 -1.13 -4.61
C LEU A 118 -5.58 -1.68 -4.14
N ALA A 119 -4.49 -1.17 -4.68
CA ALA A 119 -3.16 -1.43 -4.16
C ALA A 119 -2.50 -0.14 -3.70
N ILE A 120 -2.05 -0.14 -2.45
CA ILE A 120 -1.22 0.90 -1.86
C ILE A 120 0.10 0.19 -1.52
N ARG A 121 1.09 0.34 -2.40
CA ARG A 121 2.39 -0.32 -2.25
C ARG A 121 3.38 0.66 -1.63
N GLY A 122 4.15 0.17 -0.66
CA GLY A 122 5.12 1.01 0.04
C GLY A 122 4.57 1.67 1.31
N ASP A 123 3.31 1.43 1.67
CA ASP A 123 2.67 2.09 2.81
C ASP A 123 3.22 1.62 4.16
N ALA A 124 3.29 2.55 5.09
CA ALA A 124 3.68 2.33 6.47
C ALA A 124 2.61 2.88 7.41
N TYR A 125 2.56 2.31 8.62
CA TYR A 125 1.67 2.77 9.67
C TYR A 125 2.44 3.67 10.65
N PRO A 126 1.78 4.68 11.23
CA PRO A 126 2.41 5.46 12.28
C PRO A 126 2.80 4.52 13.45
N PRO A 127 4.05 4.58 13.94
CA PRO A 127 4.44 3.81 15.11
C PRO A 127 3.59 4.26 16.30
N ARG A 128 3.00 3.31 17.04
CA ARG A 128 2.23 3.64 18.25
C ARG A 128 3.12 4.03 19.43
N MET A 129 4.33 3.47 19.51
CA MET A 129 5.37 3.89 20.44
C MET A 129 6.75 3.63 19.84
N ASN A 130 7.36 4.68 19.28
CA ASN A 130 8.78 4.99 19.33
C ASN A 130 9.01 6.24 18.46
N GLU A 131 8.64 7.40 19.01
CA GLU A 131 9.07 8.71 18.46
C GLU A 131 10.59 8.74 18.23
N MET A 132 11.35 7.97 19.00
CA MET A 132 12.80 7.85 18.94
C MET A 132 13.36 7.36 17.58
N PHE A 133 12.60 6.57 16.80
CA PHE A 133 13.07 6.01 15.52
C PHE A 133 12.22 6.36 14.29
N GLY A 134 11.03 6.94 14.51
CA GLY A 134 10.12 7.38 13.47
C GLY A 134 9.50 6.25 12.62
N HIS A 135 8.56 6.60 11.74
CA HIS A 135 7.87 5.67 10.83
C HIS A 135 8.82 4.92 9.88
N ASN A 136 9.96 5.52 9.54
CA ASN A 136 11.02 4.92 8.71
C ASN A 136 11.60 3.61 9.27
N SER A 137 11.43 3.38 10.58
CA SER A 137 11.92 2.17 11.24
C SER A 137 10.83 1.11 11.43
N TYR A 138 9.57 1.41 11.10
CA TYR A 138 8.40 0.57 11.41
C TYR A 138 8.58 -0.88 10.93
N TYR A 139 8.98 -1.07 9.68
CA TYR A 139 9.23 -2.41 9.13
C TYR A 139 10.67 -2.91 9.28
N ARG A 140 11.61 -2.04 9.66
CA ARG A 140 13.02 -2.42 9.82
C ARG A 140 13.29 -3.07 11.17
N GLN A 141 12.62 -2.59 12.20
CA GLN A 141 12.85 -3.07 13.56
C GLN A 141 11.97 -4.26 13.93
N ASP A 142 10.81 -4.43 13.30
CA ASP A 142 9.86 -5.55 13.50
C ASP A 142 9.73 -6.05 14.95
N MET A 143 9.77 -5.12 15.92
CA MET A 143 9.75 -5.36 17.35
C MET A 143 8.39 -4.99 17.94
N ALA A 144 7.76 -5.92 18.66
CA ALA A 144 6.50 -5.68 19.34
C ALA A 144 6.68 -4.75 20.55
N ASN A 145 5.76 -3.80 20.70
CA ASN A 145 5.57 -3.05 21.94
C ASN A 145 4.41 -3.64 22.77
N ALA A 146 4.17 -3.08 23.95
CA ALA A 146 3.12 -3.53 24.87
C ALA A 146 1.72 -3.61 24.23
N GLU A 147 1.37 -2.69 23.32
CA GLU A 147 0.10 -2.72 22.61
C GLU A 147 0.04 -3.82 21.56
N ASP A 148 1.16 -4.10 20.87
CA ASP A 148 1.24 -5.20 19.91
C ASP A 148 1.05 -6.55 20.64
N PHE A 149 1.66 -6.71 21.83
CA PHE A 149 1.42 -7.88 22.68
C PHE A 149 -0.04 -8.00 23.10
N GLN A 150 -0.68 -6.90 23.49
CA GLN A 150 -2.08 -6.90 23.90
C GLN A 150 -3.00 -7.26 22.72
N THR A 151 -2.80 -6.61 21.57
CA THR A 151 -3.56 -6.89 20.34
C THR A 151 -3.49 -8.37 19.98
N ALA A 152 -2.31 -8.98 20.07
CA ALA A 152 -2.14 -10.38 19.75
C ALA A 152 -2.81 -11.34 20.76
N ARG A 153 -2.96 -10.93 22.03
CA ARG A 153 -3.73 -11.67 23.04
C ARG A 153 -5.22 -11.55 22.80
N ASP A 154 -5.68 -10.39 22.34
CA ASP A 154 -7.09 -10.10 22.09
C ASP A 154 -7.59 -10.74 20.79
N HIS A 155 -6.69 -11.06 19.85
CA HIS A 155 -7.01 -11.59 18.52
C HIS A 155 -6.34 -12.94 18.19
N PRO A 156 -6.43 -13.97 19.07
CA PRO A 156 -5.73 -15.24 18.87
C PRO A 156 -6.08 -15.95 17.55
N GLU A 157 -7.24 -15.65 16.94
CA GLU A 157 -7.67 -16.16 15.63
C GLU A 157 -6.73 -15.80 14.47
N LEU A 158 -5.88 -14.78 14.62
CA LEU A 158 -4.94 -14.36 13.59
C LEU A 158 -3.61 -15.12 13.61
N ALA A 159 -3.34 -15.88 14.68
CA ALA A 159 -2.12 -16.66 14.85
C ALA A 159 -1.78 -17.62 13.68
N PRO A 160 -2.75 -18.26 13.00
CA PRO A 160 -2.46 -19.12 11.84
C PRO A 160 -1.92 -18.39 10.60
N PHE A 161 -2.06 -17.06 10.55
CA PHE A 161 -1.72 -16.23 9.39
C PHE A 161 -0.38 -15.50 9.52
N VAL A 162 0.30 -15.62 10.66
CA VAL A 162 1.61 -15.00 10.93
C VAL A 162 2.72 -16.05 10.88
N GLN A 163 3.95 -15.63 10.57
CA GLN A 163 5.07 -16.57 10.45
C GLN A 163 5.66 -16.86 11.82
N ARG A 164 6.07 -18.11 12.05
CA ARG A 164 6.80 -18.47 13.27
C ARG A 164 8.17 -17.78 13.23
N GLY A 165 8.42 -16.91 14.20
CA GLY A 165 9.70 -16.22 14.44
C GLY A 165 10.00 -16.15 15.93
N GLY A 166 11.01 -15.35 16.32
CA GLY A 166 11.21 -15.03 17.74
C GLY A 166 10.00 -14.30 18.32
N ASP A 167 9.75 -14.47 19.62
CA ASP A 167 8.50 -14.05 20.27
C ASP A 167 8.09 -12.61 19.90
N SER A 168 8.99 -11.63 20.04
CA SER A 168 8.68 -10.22 19.74
C SER A 168 8.24 -9.96 18.29
N LYS A 169 8.90 -10.59 17.31
CA LYS A 169 8.56 -10.45 15.89
C LYS A 169 7.18 -11.04 15.58
N LEU A 170 6.88 -12.19 16.18
CA LEU A 170 5.57 -12.85 16.02
C LEU A 170 4.43 -11.94 16.49
N TYR A 171 4.58 -11.33 17.67
CA TYR A 171 3.58 -10.39 18.20
C TYR A 171 3.45 -9.14 17.32
N TRP A 172 4.55 -8.64 16.77
CA TRP A 172 4.53 -7.50 15.86
C TRP A 172 3.79 -7.84 14.55
N GLU A 173 4.10 -8.99 13.92
CA GLU A 173 3.43 -9.44 12.70
C GLU A 173 1.93 -9.62 12.90
N HIS A 174 1.54 -10.12 14.08
CA HIS A 174 0.15 -10.28 14.46
C HIS A 174 -0.56 -8.92 14.55
N ALA A 175 -0.03 -8.00 15.35
CA ALA A 175 -0.61 -6.66 15.50
C ALA A 175 -0.58 -5.86 14.19
N HIS A 176 0.42 -6.07 13.34
CA HIS A 176 0.49 -5.52 12.00
C HIS A 176 -0.63 -6.06 11.10
N LEU A 177 -0.85 -7.38 11.09
CA LEU A 177 -1.95 -7.99 10.35
C LEU A 177 -3.31 -7.46 10.80
N TYR A 178 -3.52 -7.34 12.11
CA TYR A 178 -4.74 -6.76 12.66
C TYR A 178 -4.98 -5.32 12.13
N ARG A 179 -3.93 -4.48 12.11
CA ARG A 179 -4.01 -3.12 11.54
C ARG A 179 -4.40 -3.14 10.07
N MET A 180 -3.79 -4.02 9.28
CA MET A 180 -4.12 -4.15 7.87
C MET A 180 -5.59 -4.52 7.65
N LEU A 181 -6.12 -5.44 8.45
CA LEU A 181 -7.53 -5.83 8.42
C LEU A 181 -8.45 -4.65 8.75
N GLU A 182 -8.10 -3.83 9.76
CA GLU A 182 -8.86 -2.62 10.10
C GLU A 182 -8.87 -1.60 8.96
N TYR A 183 -7.71 -1.33 8.35
CA TYR A 183 -7.65 -0.47 7.17
C TYR A 183 -8.46 -1.05 6.02
N ALA A 184 -8.32 -2.34 5.71
CA ALA A 184 -9.11 -3.00 4.66
C ALA A 184 -10.62 -2.86 4.89
N ARG A 185 -11.11 -3.11 6.11
CA ARG A 185 -12.52 -2.90 6.49
C ARG A 185 -12.94 -1.45 6.26
N SER A 186 -12.12 -0.48 6.65
CA SER A 186 -12.45 0.94 6.47
C SER A 186 -12.53 1.36 4.99
N TYR A 187 -11.65 0.84 4.12
CA TYR A 187 -11.76 1.05 2.67
C TYR A 187 -13.03 0.40 2.10
N ARG A 188 -13.37 -0.83 2.52
CA ARG A 188 -14.56 -1.54 2.05
C ARG A 188 -15.87 -0.82 2.36
N LYS A 189 -15.92 -0.07 3.47
CA LYS A 189 -17.08 0.77 3.85
C LYS A 189 -17.36 1.88 2.83
N VAL A 190 -16.31 2.48 2.26
CA VAL A 190 -16.44 3.60 1.31
C VAL A 190 -16.39 3.17 -0.16
N LEU A 191 -15.82 1.99 -0.43
CA LEU A 191 -15.71 1.36 -1.75
C LEU A 191 -16.56 0.08 -1.82
N PRO A 192 -17.85 0.19 -2.22
CA PRO A 192 -18.82 -0.89 -2.08
C PRO A 192 -18.58 -2.11 -3.00
N LYS A 193 -17.75 -1.96 -4.03
CA LYS A 193 -17.40 -3.05 -4.96
C LYS A 193 -15.97 -3.58 -4.76
N LEU A 194 -15.28 -3.15 -3.71
CA LEU A 194 -13.91 -3.58 -3.45
C LEU A 194 -13.87 -5.08 -3.14
N GLU A 195 -13.19 -5.83 -4.01
CA GLU A 195 -12.99 -7.28 -3.96
C GLU A 195 -11.60 -7.62 -3.40
N TRP A 196 -10.59 -6.78 -3.69
CA TRP A 196 -9.21 -6.97 -3.23
C TRP A 196 -8.57 -5.67 -2.77
N ILE A 197 -7.72 -5.78 -1.76
CA ILE A 197 -6.85 -4.68 -1.32
C ILE A 197 -5.45 -5.18 -0.99
N LEU A 198 -4.43 -4.46 -1.45
CA LEU A 198 -3.06 -4.57 -0.97
C LEU A 198 -2.73 -3.31 -0.17
N CYS A 199 -2.48 -3.46 1.12
CA CYS A 199 -1.91 -2.45 2.00
C CYS A 199 -1.09 -3.18 3.06
N GLY A 200 -0.10 -2.52 3.67
CA GLY A 200 0.73 -3.10 4.72
C GLY A 200 1.48 -4.37 4.31
N ARG A 201 1.94 -4.49 3.05
CA ARG A 201 2.72 -5.64 2.52
C ARG A 201 1.98 -6.98 2.34
N ARG A 202 0.65 -7.03 2.39
CA ARG A 202 -0.06 -8.27 2.04
C ARG A 202 -1.36 -8.01 1.32
N PRO A 203 -1.63 -8.73 0.22
CA PRO A 203 -2.92 -8.65 -0.44
C PRO A 203 -3.98 -9.37 0.40
N MET A 204 -5.19 -8.84 0.39
CA MET A 204 -6.37 -9.33 1.11
C MET A 204 -7.55 -9.42 0.15
N LYS A 205 -8.29 -10.52 0.20
CA LYS A 205 -9.58 -10.71 -0.48
C LYS A 205 -10.72 -10.34 0.44
N PHE A 206 -11.76 -9.71 -0.08
CA PHE A 206 -13.03 -9.65 0.63
C PHE A 206 -13.84 -10.92 0.36
N VAL A 207 -14.17 -11.65 1.43
CA VAL A 207 -14.95 -12.88 1.37
C VAL A 207 -16.21 -12.69 2.22
N GLU A 208 -17.33 -13.12 1.69
CA GLU A 208 -18.61 -13.17 2.40
C GLU A 208 -18.63 -14.42 3.29
N ASN A 209 -18.88 -14.24 4.59
CA ASN A 209 -19.05 -15.37 5.50
C ASN A 209 -20.47 -15.94 5.41
N ASP A 210 -20.73 -17.03 6.14
CA ASP A 210 -22.05 -17.71 6.16
C ASP A 210 -23.22 -16.82 6.62
N GLN A 211 -22.93 -15.67 7.23
CA GLN A 211 -23.91 -14.69 7.69
C GLN A 211 -24.10 -13.52 6.71
N GLY A 212 -23.49 -13.59 5.52
CA GLY A 212 -23.53 -12.52 4.52
C GLY A 212 -22.61 -11.33 4.83
N VAL A 213 -21.75 -11.44 5.85
CA VAL A 213 -20.85 -10.38 6.27
C VAL A 213 -19.56 -10.48 5.47
N VAL A 214 -19.25 -9.42 4.72
CA VAL A 214 -18.03 -9.32 3.93
C VAL A 214 -16.85 -8.90 4.82
N GLN A 215 -15.83 -9.76 4.92
CA GLN A 215 -14.63 -9.53 5.72
C GLN A 215 -13.36 -9.64 4.86
N PRO A 216 -12.30 -8.86 5.16
CA PRO A 216 -11.01 -9.06 4.53
C PRO A 216 -10.33 -10.33 5.06
N HIS A 217 -9.79 -11.12 4.14
CA HIS A 217 -9.01 -12.32 4.39
C HIS A 217 -7.64 -12.20 3.73
N PRO A 218 -6.54 -12.34 4.48
CA PRO A 218 -5.20 -12.27 3.92
C PRO A 218 -4.95 -13.41 2.92
N ILE A 219 -4.32 -13.09 1.79
CA ILE A 219 -3.86 -14.12 0.85
C ILE A 219 -2.55 -14.71 1.35
N GLY A 220 -2.43 -16.03 1.21
CA GLY A 220 -1.25 -16.84 1.49
C GLY A 220 -0.67 -16.62 2.88
N ARG A 221 0.65 -16.65 3.04
CA ARG A 221 1.34 -16.50 4.35
C ARG A 221 2.61 -15.64 4.26
N ARG A 222 3.00 -15.17 3.06
CA ARG A 222 4.29 -14.50 2.82
C ARG A 222 4.13 -13.07 2.30
N GLN A 223 5.09 -12.21 2.64
CA GLN A 223 5.13 -10.80 2.22
C GLN A 223 5.45 -10.65 0.72
N ASP A 224 6.27 -11.55 0.17
CA ASP A 224 6.66 -11.57 -1.26
C ASP A 224 5.45 -11.73 -2.21
N GLU A 225 4.35 -12.28 -1.72
CA GLU A 225 3.11 -12.43 -2.49
C GLU A 225 2.59 -11.08 -3.00
N SER A 226 2.92 -9.96 -2.34
CA SER A 226 2.53 -8.61 -2.77
C SER A 226 3.13 -8.21 -4.12
N LYS A 227 4.43 -8.46 -4.34
CA LYS A 227 5.11 -8.11 -5.60
C LYS A 227 4.53 -8.94 -6.75
N THR A 228 4.47 -10.26 -6.55
CA THR A 228 3.91 -11.20 -7.52
C THR A 228 2.42 -10.91 -7.78
N PHE A 229 1.65 -10.53 -6.75
CA PHE A 229 0.26 -10.13 -6.90
C PHE A 229 0.09 -8.87 -7.75
N ILE A 230 0.85 -7.81 -7.47
CA ILE A 230 0.83 -6.59 -8.31
C ILE A 230 1.22 -6.92 -9.75
N GLY A 231 2.28 -7.72 -9.92
CA GLY A 231 2.68 -8.29 -11.18
C GLY A 231 1.49 -8.90 -11.93
N ARG A 232 0.81 -9.86 -11.31
CA ARG A 232 -0.30 -10.57 -11.97
C ARG A 232 -1.52 -9.68 -12.21
N VAL A 233 -1.93 -8.90 -11.22
CA VAL A 233 -3.19 -8.14 -11.23
C VAL A 233 -3.14 -6.95 -12.19
N PHE A 234 -2.01 -6.26 -12.24
CA PHE A 234 -1.80 -5.16 -13.16
C PHE A 234 -1.08 -5.61 -14.45
N GLY A 235 -0.90 -6.91 -14.70
CA GLY A 235 -0.24 -7.39 -15.92
C GLY A 235 1.23 -6.94 -16.06
N LEU A 236 1.90 -6.76 -14.92
CA LEU A 236 3.32 -6.37 -14.79
C LEU A 236 4.22 -7.58 -14.50
N ALA A 237 3.64 -8.77 -14.32
CA ALA A 237 4.36 -10.01 -14.10
C ALA A 237 4.97 -10.52 -15.40
N THR A 238 6.21 -10.98 -15.33
CA THR A 238 6.82 -11.82 -16.37
C THR A 238 6.18 -13.22 -16.35
N GLU A 239 6.24 -13.97 -17.46
CA GLU A 239 5.65 -15.33 -17.56
C GLU A 239 6.11 -16.28 -16.43
N ILE A 240 7.30 -16.05 -15.87
CA ILE A 240 7.91 -16.80 -14.77
C ILE A 240 7.19 -16.54 -13.42
N GLU A 241 6.74 -15.30 -13.19
CA GLU A 241 6.06 -14.90 -11.95
C GLU A 241 4.61 -15.40 -11.88
N THR A 242 4.03 -15.78 -13.02
CA THR A 242 2.68 -16.37 -13.13
C THR A 242 2.68 -17.88 -12.90
N ALA A 243 3.82 -18.56 -13.04
CA ALA A 243 3.92 -20.03 -12.97
C ALA A 243 3.86 -20.62 -11.56
N HIS A 244 4.02 -19.81 -10.50
CA HIS A 244 4.05 -20.26 -9.10
C HIS A 244 2.67 -20.56 -8.48
N GLU A 245 1.63 -20.74 -9.30
CA GLU A 245 0.26 -21.02 -8.86
C GLU A 245 -0.12 -22.51 -8.95
N LYS A 246 0.82 -23.40 -9.28
CA LYS A 246 0.54 -24.83 -9.48
C LYS A 246 1.06 -25.81 -8.43
N ASP A 247 1.71 -25.33 -7.36
CA ASP A 247 2.15 -26.19 -6.24
C ASP A 247 1.55 -25.76 -4.89
#